data_AF-A0A533Z836-F1
#
_entry.id   AF-A0A533Z836-F1
#
_cell.length_a   1.000
_cell.length_b   1.000
_cell.length_c   1.000
_cell.angle_alpha   90.00
_cell.angle_beta   90.00
_cell.angle_gamma   90.00
#
_symmetry.space_group_name_H-M   'P 1'
#
loop_
_entity.id
_entity.type
_entity.pdbx_description
1 polymer ?
#
loop_
_entity_poly.entity_id
_entity_poly.type
_entity_poly.pdbx_seq_one_letter_code
_entity_poly.pdbx_strand_id
1 'polypeptide(L)' 'MAHTLKSPVAIFMVTFFLVISLLLFVVEPNVEAALTSGEIAILANKNDPDSVAVAQHYAERRGVPAQHIIPLDLPIQETI' A
#
# COMPACT_ATOMS: atom_id res chain seq x y z
N MET A 1 -37.51 25.14 42.18
CA MET A 1 -37.19 24.10 41.17
C MET A 1 -36.19 24.72 40.20
N ALA A 2 -34.92 24.83 40.61
CA ALA A 2 -33.93 25.60 39.87
C ALA A 2 -33.30 24.71 38.78
N HIS A 3 -33.64 25.01 37.53
CA HIS A 3 -32.97 24.46 36.36
C HIS A 3 -31.47 24.79 36.44
N THR A 4 -30.64 23.76 36.52
CA THR A 4 -29.20 23.84 36.30
C THR A 4 -28.93 24.31 34.87
N LEU A 5 -28.82 25.62 34.70
CA LEU A 5 -28.37 26.26 33.47
C LEU A 5 -26.89 25.88 33.30
N LYS A 6 -26.60 24.97 32.37
CA LYS A 6 -25.26 24.46 32.07
C LYS A 6 -24.29 25.65 31.98
N SER A 7 -23.30 25.72 32.88
CA SER A 7 -22.36 26.84 32.90
C SER A 7 -21.66 26.95 31.53
N PRO A 8 -21.37 28.17 31.04
CA PRO A 8 -20.78 28.36 29.71
C PRO A 8 -19.44 27.61 29.55
N VAL A 9 -18.72 27.42 30.66
CA VAL A 9 -17.50 26.62 30.74
C VAL A 9 -17.77 25.13 30.45
N ALA A 10 -18.83 24.55 31.02
CA ALA A 10 -19.16 23.15 30.81
C ALA A 10 -19.57 22.86 29.36
N ILE A 11 -20.29 23.79 28.72
CA ILE A 11 -20.67 23.67 27.31
C ILE A 11 -19.42 23.71 26.42
N PHE A 12 -18.51 24.65 26.68
CA PHE A 12 -17.25 24.77 25.94
C PHE A 12 -16.37 23.52 26.06
N MET A 13 -16.25 22.95 27.26
CA MET A 13 -15.48 21.71 27.44
C MET A 13 -16.11 20.54 26.68
N VAL A 14 -17.44 20.38 26.77
CA VAL A 14 -18.13 19.29 26.07
C VAL A 14 -17.97 19.42 24.56
N THR A 15 -18.16 20.60 23.98
CA THR A 15 -18.00 20.80 22.53
C THR A 15 -16.56 20.61 22.10
N PHE A 16 -15.58 21.07 22.89
CA PHE A 16 -14.16 20.85 22.63
C PHE A 16 -13.80 19.37 22.59
N PHE A 17 -14.25 18.59 23.59
CA PHE A 17 -14.03 17.15 23.60
C PHE A 17 -14.77 16.43 22.48
N LEU A 18 -15.98 16.88 22.11
CA LEU A 18 -16.75 16.30 20.99
C LEU A 18 -16.04 16.54 19.65
N VAL A 19 -15.51 17.75 19.45
CA VAL A 19 -14.73 18.11 18.25
C VAL A 19 -13.43 17.32 18.19
N ILE A 20 -12.70 17.18 19.30
CA ILE A 20 -11.49 16.33 19.34
C ILE A 20 -11.83 14.87 19.06
N SER A 21 -12.89 14.34 19.67
CA SER A 21 -13.33 12.97 19.42
C SER A 21 -13.71 12.74 17.96
N LEU A 22 -14.34 13.73 17.30
CA LEU A 22 -14.69 13.67 15.89
C LEU A 22 -13.44 13.73 14.99
N LEU A 23 -12.47 14.58 15.34
CA LEU A 23 -11.19 14.70 14.64
C LEU A 23 -10.35 13.42 14.72
N LEU A 24 -10.36 12.73 15.87
CA LEU A 24 -9.60 11.50 16.07
C LEU A 24 -10.22 10.27 15.38
N PHE A 25 -11.50 10.34 14.98
CA PHE A 25 -12.20 9.22 14.34
C PHE A 25 -11.76 8.98 12.87
N VAL A 26 -11.04 9.91 12.25
CA VAL A 26 -10.68 9.87 10.81
C VAL A 26 -9.42 9.03 10.53
N VAL A 27 -8.73 8.55 11.57
CA VAL A 27 -7.52 7.74 11.38
C VAL A 27 -7.92 6.26 11.26
N GLU A 28 -8.46 5.86 10.11
CA GLU A 28 -8.52 4.44 9.79
C GLU A 28 -7.10 3.93 9.48
N PRO A 29 -6.62 2.88 10.17
CA PRO A 29 -5.36 2.25 9.79
C PRO A 29 -5.57 1.59 8.43
N ASN A 30 -4.92 2.11 7.39
CA ASN A 30 -4.86 1.46 6.09
C ASN A 30 -4.09 0.14 6.26
N VAL A 31 -4.81 -0.97 6.37
CA VAL A 31 -4.21 -2.31 6.30
C VAL A 31 -3.91 -2.59 4.83
N GLU A 32 -2.74 -2.17 4.37
CA GLU A 32 -2.23 -2.51 3.05
C GLU A 32 -1.77 -3.97 3.06
N ALA A 33 -2.65 -4.89 2.64
CA ALA A 33 -2.33 -6.30 2.46
C ALA A 33 -1.78 -6.61 1.05
N ALA A 34 -1.55 -5.59 0.22
CA ALA A 34 -1.04 -5.74 -1.12
C ALA A 34 0.50 -5.72 -1.11
N LEU A 35 1.12 -6.65 -1.85
CA LEU A 35 2.57 -6.63 -2.06
C LEU A 35 2.96 -5.35 -2.79
N THR A 36 3.95 -4.65 -2.26
CA THR A 36 4.59 -3.51 -2.89
C THR A 36 5.53 -3.97 -4.01
N SER A 37 5.93 -3.06 -4.89
CA SER A 37 6.90 -3.37 -5.95
C SER A 37 8.27 -3.81 -5.40
N GLY A 38 8.58 -3.47 -4.15
CA GLY A 38 9.77 -3.90 -3.43
C GLY A 38 9.70 -5.33 -2.88
N GLU A 39 8.52 -5.97 -2.92
CA GLU A 39 8.29 -7.29 -2.33
C GLU A 39 8.03 -8.38 -3.39
N ILE A 40 8.16 -8.03 -4.67
CA ILE A 40 7.96 -8.94 -5.79
C ILE A 40 9.24 -9.11 -6.62
N ALA A 41 9.39 -10.31 -7.18
CA ALA A 41 10.43 -10.65 -8.14
C ALA A 41 9.82 -11.06 -9.49
N ILE A 42 10.53 -10.76 -10.57
CA ILE A 42 10.15 -11.15 -11.94
C ILE A 42 11.15 -12.18 -12.43
N LEU A 43 10.67 -13.36 -12.80
CA LEU A 43 11.51 -14.42 -13.37
C LEU A 43 11.54 -14.26 -14.89
N ALA A 44 12.74 -14.26 -15.47
CA ALA A 44 12.92 -14.18 -16.92
C ALA A 44 13.81 -15.32 -17.40
N ASN A 45 13.46 -15.97 -18.51
CA ASN A 45 14.36 -16.93 -19.13
C ASN A 45 15.50 -16.16 -19.79
N LYS A 46 16.72 -16.29 -19.29
CA LYS A 46 17.90 -15.59 -19.83
C LYS A 46 18.24 -16.02 -21.26
N ASN A 47 17.80 -17.22 -21.67
CA ASN A 47 18.06 -17.79 -22.97
C ASN A 47 17.04 -17.31 -24.02
N ASP A 48 15.97 -16.62 -23.61
CA ASP A 48 14.95 -16.05 -24.49
C ASP A 48 14.95 -14.50 -24.38
N PRO A 49 15.47 -13.79 -25.39
CA PRO A 49 15.53 -12.32 -25.39
C PRO A 49 14.17 -11.65 -25.24
N ASP A 50 13.09 -12.24 -25.77
CA ASP A 50 11.75 -11.68 -25.68
C ASP A 50 11.22 -11.79 -24.24
N SER A 51 11.53 -12.90 -23.55
CA SER A 51 11.24 -13.07 -22.12
C SER A 51 11.90 -11.98 -21.27
N VAL A 52 13.17 -11.68 -21.53
CA VAL A 52 13.91 -10.62 -20.83
C VAL A 52 13.32 -9.23 -21.11
N ALA A 53 12.98 -8.93 -22.37
CA ALA A 53 12.39 -7.66 -22.75
C ALA A 53 11.02 -7.44 -22.07
N VAL A 54 10.20 -8.48 -22.00
CA VAL A 54 8.91 -8.45 -21.29
C VAL A 54 9.11 -8.19 -19.79
N ALA A 55 10.07 -8.87 -19.17
CA ALA A 55 10.38 -8.68 -17.75
C ALA A 55 10.79 -7.24 -17.43
N GLN A 56 11.67 -6.65 -18.26
CA GLN A 56 12.10 -5.25 -18.13
C GLN A 56 10.94 -4.28 -18.29
N HIS A 57 10.12 -4.47 -19.32
CA HIS A 57 8.95 -3.63 -19.59
C HIS A 57 7.96 -3.61 -18.42
N TYR A 58 7.68 -4.77 -17.80
CA TYR A 58 6.80 -4.82 -16.64
C TYR A 58 7.45 -4.27 -15.37
N ALA A 59 8.76 -4.45 -15.21
CA ALA A 59 9.49 -3.88 -14.08
C ALA A 59 9.40 -2.35 -14.09
N GLU A 60 9.67 -1.73 -15.25
CA GLU A 60 9.57 -0.28 -15.43
C GLU A 60 8.15 0.23 -15.20
N ARG A 61 7.14 -0.40 -15.82
CA ARG A 61 5.74 0.04 -15.69
C ARG A 61 5.18 -0.08 -14.28
N ARG A 62 5.72 -0.99 -13.45
CA ARG A 62 5.23 -1.23 -12.08
C ARG A 62 6.19 -0.73 -11.00
N GLY A 63 7.27 -0.05 -11.37
CA GLY A 63 8.27 0.45 -10.42
C GLY A 63 8.94 -0.67 -9.62
N VAL A 64 9.09 -1.86 -10.22
CA VAL A 64 9.84 -2.98 -9.62
C VAL A 64 11.33 -2.69 -9.83
N PRO A 65 12.16 -2.72 -8.78
CA PRO A 65 13.61 -2.55 -8.91
C PRO A 65 14.20 -3.54 -9.92
N ALA A 66 15.08 -3.08 -10.80
CA ALA A 66 15.71 -3.93 -11.83
C ALA A 66 16.44 -5.14 -11.22
N GLN A 67 16.99 -4.99 -10.02
CA GLN A 67 17.62 -6.06 -9.24
C GLN A 67 16.66 -7.20 -8.82
N HIS A 68 15.34 -7.02 -8.94
CA HIS A 68 14.34 -8.05 -8.68
C HIS A 68 13.98 -8.85 -9.95
N ILE A 69 14.57 -8.53 -11.11
CA ILE A 69 14.51 -9.39 -12.28
C ILE A 69 15.55 -10.51 -12.08
N ILE A 70 15.08 -11.73 -11.91
CA ILE A 70 15.90 -12.92 -11.69
C ILE A 70 16.02 -13.67 -13.02
N PRO A 71 17.20 -13.67 -13.66
CA PRO A 71 17.44 -14.43 -14.87
C PRO A 71 17.58 -15.91 -14.52
N LEU A 72 16.79 -16.76 -15.19
CA LEU A 72 16.83 -18.20 -15.05
C LEU A 72 17.42 -18.85 -16.29
N ASP A 73 18.20 -19.90 -16.10
CA ASP A 73 18.72 -20.73 -17.17
C ASP A 73 17.71 -21.82 -17.52
N LEU A 74 16.86 -21.56 -18.52
CA LEU A 74 15.77 -22.46 -18.88
C LEU A 74 15.82 -22.79 -20.38
N PRO A 75 15.41 -24.00 -20.80
CA PRO A 75 15.27 -24.32 -22.21
C PRO A 75 14.26 -23.38 -22.88
N ILE A 76 14.49 -23.04 -24.14
CA ILE A 76 13.57 -22.19 -24.94
C ILE A 76 12.33 -23.00 -25.36
N GLN A 77 12.51 -24.30 -25.63
CA GLN A 77 11.39 -25.18 -25.95
C GLN A 77 10.79 -25.78 -24.68
N GLU A 78 9.47 -25.77 -24.61
CA GLU A 78 8.72 -26.51 -23.61
C GLU A 78 8.99 -28.01 -23.77
N THR A 79 9.17 -28.70 -22.64
CA THR A 79 9.27 -30.16 -22.59
C THR A 79 8.09 -30.66 -21.77
N ILE A 80 7.26 -31.52 -22.38
CA ILE A 80 6.06 -32.13 -21.77
C ILE A 80 6.41 -33.48 -21.17
#